data_AF-A0A177R1V8-F1
#
_entry.id   AF-A0A177R1V8-F1
#
_cell.length_a   1.000
_cell.length_b   1.000
_cell.length_c   1.000
_cell.angle_alpha   90.00
_cell.angle_beta   90.00
_cell.angle_gamma   90.00
#
_symmetry.space_group_name_H-M   'P 1'
#
loop_
_entity.id
_entity.type
_entity.pdbx_description
1 polymer ?
#
loop_
_entity_poly.entity_id
_entity_poly.type
_entity_poly.pdbx_seq_one_letter_code
_entity_poly.pdbx_strand_id
1 'polypeptide(L)'
;MKNSDVPMMTLRRAVQLCNGVDALSDALNVSTDRLEKMLAGEEEVPLATFTQAVGLLLEATTTRSPKRGKPDSNEGGRKGPRH
;
A
#
# COMPACT_ATOMS: atom_id res chain seq x y z
N MET A 1 -6.96 0.90 20.35
CA MET A 1 -7.21 0.88 18.90
C MET A 1 -8.61 0.36 18.70
N LYS A 2 -9.52 1.20 18.21
CA LYS A 2 -10.89 0.75 17.90
C LYS A 2 -10.80 -0.08 16.62
N ASN A 3 -11.61 -1.13 16.47
CA ASN A 3 -11.56 -2.03 15.30
C ASN A 3 -11.74 -1.27 13.95
N SER A 4 -12.31 -0.06 13.99
CA SER A 4 -12.54 0.83 12.85
C SER A 4 -11.28 1.55 12.33
N ASP A 5 -10.16 1.57 13.08
CA ASP A 5 -8.96 2.31 12.68
C ASP A 5 -8.29 1.70 11.44
N VAL A 6 -8.25 0.36 11.35
CA VAL A 6 -7.56 -0.36 10.27
C VAL A 6 -8.24 -0.14 8.92
N PRO A 7 -9.58 -0.32 8.78
CA PRO A 7 -10.26 -0.04 7.51
C PRO A 7 -10.07 1.40 7.02
N MET A 8 -10.18 2.39 7.91
CA MET A 8 -9.98 3.79 7.55
C MET A 8 -8.53 4.08 7.13
N MET A 9 -7.53 3.53 7.82
CA MET A 9 -6.13 3.69 7.44
C MET A 9 -5.83 3.07 6.08
N THR A 10 -6.41 1.90 5.78
CA THR A 10 -6.32 1.25 4.48
C THR A 10 -6.89 2.13 3.38
N LEU A 11 -8.09 2.69 3.55
CA LEU A 11 -8.70 3.59 2.57
C LEU A 11 -7.85 4.84 2.36
N ARG A 12 -7.38 5.49 3.44
CA ARG A 12 -6.50 6.67 3.35
C ARG A 12 -5.22 6.37 2.59
N ARG A 13 -4.65 5.18 2.78
CA ARG A 13 -3.46 4.77 2.05
C ARG A 13 -3.75 4.48 0.58
N ALA A 14 -4.90 3.87 0.27
CA ALA A 14 -5.35 3.64 -1.09
C ALA A 14 -5.58 4.97 -1.84
N VAL A 15 -6.16 6.00 -1.18
CA VAL A 15 -6.33 7.35 -1.75
C VAL A 15 -4.99 7.92 -2.20
N GLN A 16 -3.95 7.78 -1.37
CA GLN A 16 -2.59 8.24 -1.71
C GLN A 16 -2.00 7.50 -2.91
N LEU A 17 -2.30 6.21 -3.07
CA LEU A 17 -1.83 5.44 -4.22
C LEU A 17 -2.59 5.78 -5.51
N CYS A 18 -3.88 6.03 -5.41
CA CYS A 18 -4.74 6.37 -6.55
C CYS A 18 -4.66 7.85 -6.95
N ASN A 19 -3.88 8.68 -6.24
CA ASN A 19 -3.75 10.13 -6.45
C ASN A 19 -5.03 10.94 -6.20
N GLY A 20 -5.93 10.47 -5.34
CA GLY A 20 -7.15 11.21 -5.00
C GLY A 20 -8.33 10.32 -4.61
N VAL A 21 -9.36 10.97 -4.07
CA VAL A 21 -10.61 10.31 -3.65
C VAL A 21 -11.41 9.87 -4.89
N ASP A 22 -11.52 10.71 -5.91
CA ASP A 22 -12.25 10.39 -7.14
C ASP A 22 -11.67 9.15 -7.85
N ALA A 23 -10.36 9.10 -8.03
CA ALA A 23 -9.68 7.97 -8.65
C ALA A 23 -9.80 6.67 -7.83
N LEU A 24 -9.81 6.77 -6.49
CA LEU A 24 -10.10 5.62 -5.64
C LEU A 24 -11.57 5.20 -5.73
N SER A 25 -12.49 6.16 -5.84
CA SER A 25 -13.92 5.93 -6.00
C SER A 25 -14.20 5.10 -7.26
N ASP A 26 -13.57 5.48 -8.37
CA ASP A 26 -13.63 4.75 -9.64
C ASP A 26 -13.02 3.35 -9.50
N ALA A 27 -11.85 3.23 -8.87
CA ALA A 27 -11.18 1.95 -8.68
C ALA A 27 -11.96 0.96 -7.80
N LEU A 28 -12.68 1.47 -6.79
CA LEU A 28 -13.51 0.67 -5.88
C LEU A 28 -14.96 0.53 -6.38
N ASN A 29 -15.34 1.23 -7.45
CA ASN A 29 -16.71 1.32 -7.97
C ASN A 29 -17.73 1.69 -6.87
N VAL A 30 -17.38 2.69 -6.07
CA VAL A 30 -18.25 3.30 -5.05
C VAL A 30 -18.47 4.77 -5.39
N SER A 31 -19.45 5.43 -4.78
CA SER A 31 -19.62 6.88 -4.95
C SER A 31 -18.65 7.67 -4.08
N THR A 32 -18.19 8.83 -4.59
CA THR A 32 -17.26 9.72 -3.88
C THR A 32 -17.84 10.15 -2.52
N ASP A 33 -19.12 10.54 -2.48
CA ASP A 33 -19.83 10.91 -1.24
C ASP A 33 -19.79 9.80 -0.17
N ARG A 34 -19.97 8.55 -0.59
CA ARG A 34 -19.91 7.40 0.31
C ARG A 34 -18.50 7.15 0.80
N LEU A 35 -17.52 7.29 -0.11
CA LEU A 35 -16.11 7.15 0.23
C LEU A 35 -15.64 8.23 1.21
N GLU A 36 -16.10 9.46 1.08
CA GLU A 36 -15.83 10.55 2.02
C GLU A 36 -16.41 10.29 3.41
N LYS A 37 -17.66 9.81 3.49
CA LYS A 37 -18.30 9.41 4.76
C LYS A 37 -17.54 8.28 5.45
N MET A 38 -17.06 7.29 4.69
CA MET A 38 -16.20 6.22 5.21
C MET A 38 -14.85 6.76 5.74
N LEU A 39 -14.24 7.72 5.05
CA LEU A 39 -12.97 8.33 5.45
C LEU A 39 -13.09 9.26 6.67
N ALA A 40 -14.26 9.91 6.83
CA ALA A 40 -14.64 10.71 7.97
C ALA A 40 -15.05 9.87 9.20
N GLY A 41 -15.27 8.55 9.01
CA GLY A 41 -15.75 7.65 10.05
C GLY A 41 -17.24 7.80 10.35
N GLU A 42 -17.99 8.46 9.47
CA GLU A 42 -19.44 8.62 9.54
C GLU A 42 -20.17 7.37 9.04
N GLU A 43 -19.54 6.61 8.14
CA GLU A 43 -20.03 5.33 7.64
C GLU A 43 -19.01 4.21 7.90
N GLU A 44 -19.52 3.01 8.22
CA GLU A 44 -18.69 1.83 8.36
C GLU A 44 -18.17 1.37 6.99
N VAL A 45 -16.90 0.97 6.93
CA VAL A 45 -16.30 0.44 5.71
C VAL A 45 -16.75 -1.00 5.49
N PRO A 46 -17.49 -1.32 4.41
CA PRO A 46 -17.88 -2.70 4.13
C PRO A 46 -16.65 -3.58 3.90
N LEU A 47 -16.70 -4.83 4.37
CA LEU A 47 -15.59 -5.78 4.23
C LEU A 47 -15.15 -5.96 2.77
N ALA A 48 -16.09 -5.94 1.82
CA ALA A 48 -15.80 -6.03 0.39
C ALA A 48 -14.93 -4.86 -0.09
N THR A 49 -15.33 -3.63 0.23
CA THR A 49 -14.59 -2.39 -0.08
C THR A 49 -13.21 -2.39 0.58
N PHE A 50 -13.14 -2.82 1.84
CA PHE A 50 -11.86 -2.98 2.54
C PHE A 50 -10.94 -3.97 1.82
N THR A 51 -11.46 -5.13 1.43
CA THR A 51 -10.68 -6.18 0.76
C THR A 51 -10.16 -5.72 -0.59
N GLN A 52 -10.96 -5.00 -1.37
CA GLN A 52 -10.54 -4.40 -2.64
C GLN A 52 -9.44 -3.35 -2.43
N ALA A 53 -9.59 -2.47 -1.44
CA ALA A 53 -8.56 -1.47 -1.13
C ALA A 53 -7.24 -2.12 -0.68
N VAL A 54 -7.29 -3.24 0.07
CA VAL A 54 -6.10 -4.04 0.39
C VAL A 54 -5.48 -4.64 -0.88
N GLY A 55 -6.29 -5.13 -1.83
CA GLY A 55 -5.81 -5.61 -3.13
C GLY A 55 -4.97 -4.55 -3.86
N LEU A 56 -5.47 -3.32 -3.96
CA LEU A 56 -4.76 -2.20 -4.58
C LEU A 56 -3.42 -1.91 -3.88
N LEU A 57 -3.38 -1.98 -2.55
CA LEU A 57 -2.15 -1.80 -1.78
C LEU A 57 -1.13 -2.90 -2.10
N LEU A 58 -1.58 -4.15 -2.15
CA LEU A 58 -0.72 -5.29 -2.44
C LEU A 58 -0.15 -5.21 -3.85
N GLU A 59 -0.96 -4.86 -4.85
CA GLU A 59 -0.50 -4.65 -6.24
C GLU A 59 0.56 -3.56 -6.34
N ALA A 60 0.36 -2.43 -5.66
CA ALA A 60 1.34 -1.35 -5.61
C ALA A 60 2.65 -1.75 -4.92
N THR A 61 2.60 -2.69 -3.96
CA THR A 61 3.81 -3.23 -3.32
C THR A 61 4.47 -4.36 -4.11
N THR A 62 3.71 -5.17 -4.85
CA THR A 62 4.21 -6.22 -5.75
C THR A 62 5.02 -5.63 -6.90
N THR A 63 4.54 -4.52 -7.47
CA THR A 63 5.24 -3.82 -8.56
C THR A 63 6.54 -3.15 -8.10
N ARG A 64 6.65 -2.81 -6.80
CA ARG A 64 7.95 -2.61 -6.13
C ARG A 64 8.59 -3.96 -5.87
N SER A 65 9.11 -4.59 -6.92
CA SER A 65 10.10 -5.66 -6.74
C SER A 65 11.11 -5.21 -5.69
N PRO A 66 11.43 -6.02 -4.66
CA PRO A 66 12.53 -5.69 -3.78
C PRO A 66 13.71 -5.45 -4.69
N LYS A 67 14.26 -4.23 -4.65
CA LYS A 67 15.47 -3.88 -5.38
C LYS A 67 16.48 -4.90 -4.91
N ARG A 68 16.70 -5.94 -5.72
CA ARG A 68 17.63 -7.04 -5.47
C ARG A 68 18.96 -6.33 -5.37
N GLY A 69 19.33 -5.97 -4.14
CA GLY A 69 20.63 -5.41 -3.86
C GLY A 69 21.58 -6.38 -4.50
N LYS A 70 22.36 -5.91 -5.48
CA LYS A 70 23.50 -6.69 -5.92
C LYS A 70 24.24 -7.06 -4.64
N PRO A 71 24.49 -8.34 -4.32
CA PRO A 71 25.51 -8.62 -3.34
C PRO A 71 26.76 -7.91 -3.87
N ASP A 72 27.33 -7.05 -3.04
CA ASP A 72 28.56 -6.35 -3.30
C ASP A 72 29.60 -7.39 -3.72
N SER A 73 29.81 -7.54 -5.04
CA SER A 73 30.92 -8.30 -5.58
C SER A 73 32.14 -7.40 -5.46
N ASN A 74 32.64 -7.25 -4.24
CA ASN A 74 34.02 -6.86 -4.06
C ASN A 74 34.89 -8.10 -4.25
N GLU A 75 35.08 -8.47 -5.52
CA GLU A 75 36.29 -9.17 -6.00
C GLU A 75 37.49 -8.24 -5.75
N GLY A 76 38.00 -8.26 -4.52
CA GLY A 76 39.09 -7.39 -4.07
C GLY A 76 40.15 -8.21 -3.34
N GLY A 77 41.07 -8.80 -4.10
CA GLY A 77 42.09 -9.73 -3.63
C GLY A 77 42.81 -9.33 -2.35
N ARG A 78 42.70 -10.17 -1.30
CA ARG A 78 43.61 -10.15 -0.16
C ARG A 78 44.74 -11.14 -0.43
N LYS A 79 45.92 -10.57 -0.66
CA LYS A 79 47.21 -11.25 -0.76
C LYS A 79 47.39 -12.24 0.40
N GLY A 80 47.85 -13.45 0.08
CA GLY A 80 48.19 -14.47 1.06
C GLY A 80 49.26 -14.01 2.06
N PRO A 81 49.35 -14.67 3.23
CA PRO A 81 50.28 -14.29 4.26
C PRO A 81 51.72 -14.51 3.78
N ARG A 82 52.53 -13.45 3.85
CA ARG A 82 54.00 -13.52 3.87
C ARG A 82 54.45 -13.30 5.30
N HIS A 83 54.68 -14.37 6.04
CA HIS A 83 55.88 -14.63 6.85
C HIS A 83 55.74 -15.97 7.58
#